data_AF-N9NHL4-F1
#
_entry.id   AF-N9NHL4-F1
#
_cell.length_a   1.000
_cell.length_b   1.000
_cell.length_c   1.000
_cell.angle_alpha   90.00
_cell.angle_beta   90.00
_cell.angle_gamma   90.00
#
_symmetry.space_group_name_H-M   'P 1'
#
loop_
_entity.id
_entity.type
_entity.pdbx_description
1 polymer ?
#
loop_
_entity_poly.entity_id
_entity_poly.type
_entity_poly.pdbx_seq_one_letter_code
_entity_poly.pdbx_strand_id
1 'polypeptide(L)' 'MFKQSLSVKDQFGVKHMIQATVDHQFANTQSHSNIKHITVDGEDIRPSFEMLFQSTLSGKIFKII' A
#
# COMPACT_ATOMS: atom_id res chain seq x y z
N MET A 1 -7.89 -4.24 -12.77
CA MET A 1 -7.21 -3.96 -11.49
C MET A 1 -8.29 -3.86 -10.43
N PHE A 2 -8.07 -4.41 -9.24
CA PHE A 2 -9.06 -4.40 -8.16
C PHE A 2 -8.64 -3.47 -7.04
N LYS A 3 -9.62 -2.87 -6.37
CA LYS A 3 -9.38 -2.06 -5.17
C LYS A 3 -9.62 -2.93 -3.94
N GLN A 4 -8.66 -2.92 -3.03
CA GLN A 4 -8.73 -3.62 -1.75
C GLN A 4 -8.35 -2.67 -0.64
N SER A 5 -9.10 -2.66 0.46
CA SER A 5 -8.69 -1.94 1.67
C SER A 5 -7.61 -2.74 2.39
N LEU A 6 -6.48 -2.11 2.68
CA LEU A 6 -5.34 -2.69 3.40
C LEU A 6 -5.03 -1.89 4.66
N SER A 7 -4.52 -2.58 5.68
CA SER A 7 -3.95 -1.92 6.85
C SER A 7 -2.46 -1.68 6.61
N VAL A 8 -2.03 -0.44 6.81
CA VAL A 8 -0.61 -0.06 6.77
C VAL A 8 -0.21 0.61 8.07
N LYS A 9 1.07 0.54 8.39
CA LYS A 9 1.72 1.25 9.49
C LYS A 9 2.65 2.29 8.91
N ASP A 10 2.62 3.52 9.44
CA ASP A 10 3.63 4.51 9.10
C ASP A 10 4.92 4.35 9.91
N GLN A 11 5.95 5.14 9.60
CA GLN A 11 7.25 5.10 10.29
C GLN A 11 7.19 5.44 11.79
N PHE A 12 6.12 6.11 12.25
CA PHE A 12 5.89 6.46 13.66
C PHE A 12 5.07 5.40 14.40
N GLY A 13 4.54 4.44 13.64
CA GLY A 13 3.81 3.30 14.12
C GLY A 13 2.30 3.45 14.18
N VAL A 14 1.77 4.52 13.61
CA VAL A 14 0.33 4.74 13.49
C VAL A 14 -0.22 3.83 12.40
N LYS A 15 -1.35 3.18 12.69
CA LYS A 15 -2.04 2.32 11.74
C LYS A 15 -3.04 3.13 10.92
N HIS A 16 -3.05 2.90 9.61
CA HIS A 16 -3.95 3.53 8.66
C HIS A 16 -4.67 2.45 7.85
N MET A 17 -5.94 2.68 7.54
CA MET A 17 -6.68 1.87 6.57
C MET A 17 -6.72 2.64 5.26
N ILE A 18 -6.16 2.05 4.21
CA ILE A 18 -5.95 2.72 2.92
C ILE A 18 -6.45 1.85 1.78
N GLN A 19 -6.71 2.46 0.62
CA GLN A 19 -7.03 1.71 -0.58
C GLN A 19 -5.75 1.29 -1.29
N ALA A 20 -5.71 0.05 -1.76
CA ALA A 20 -4.65 -0.48 -2.59
C ALA A 20 -5.22 -1.02 -3.90
N THR A 21 -4.48 -0.78 -4.97
CA THR A 21 -4.76 -1.38 -6.26
C THR A 21 -3.96 -2.67 -6.38
N VAL A 22 -4.66 -3.79 -6.56
CA VAL A 22 -4.08 -5.13 -6.62
C VAL A 22 -4.40 -5.82 -7.95
N ASP A 23 -3.58 -6.81 -8.27
CA ASP A 23 -3.79 -7.68 -9.43
C ASP A 23 -4.85 -8.75 -9.19
N HIS A 24 -5.35 -9.33 -10.28
CA HIS A 24 -6.38 -10.39 -10.25
C HIS A 24 -5.98 -11.57 -9.36
N GLN A 25 -4.68 -11.87 -9.32
CA GLN A 25 -4.12 -12.98 -8.53
C GLN A 25 -4.13 -12.69 -7.02
N PHE A 26 -4.36 -11.45 -6.60
CA PHE A 26 -4.43 -11.10 -5.18
C PHE A 26 -5.57 -11.83 -4.46
N ALA A 27 -6.71 -12.02 -5.13
CA ALA A 27 -7.84 -12.73 -4.54
C ALA A 27 -7.50 -14.18 -4.15
N ASN A 28 -6.62 -14.84 -4.92
CA ASN A 28 -6.25 -16.24 -4.70
C ASN A 28 -5.03 -16.40 -3.81
N THR A 29 -4.12 -15.44 -3.79
CA THR A 29 -2.81 -15.56 -3.12
C THR A 29 -2.72 -14.74 -1.85
N GLN A 30 -3.48 -13.65 -1.75
CA GLN A 30 -3.33 -12.58 -0.76
C GLN A 30 -1.88 -12.10 -0.58
N SER A 31 -1.03 -12.33 -1.59
CA SER A 31 0.38 -11.98 -1.52
C SER A 31 0.54 -10.49 -1.70
N HIS A 32 1.29 -9.87 -0.79
CA HIS A 32 1.61 -8.44 -0.90
C HIS A 32 2.33 -8.14 -2.21
N SER A 33 3.10 -9.08 -2.79
CA SER A 33 3.77 -8.91 -4.09
C SER A 33 2.83 -8.56 -5.24
N ASN A 34 1.52 -8.84 -5.09
CA ASN A 34 0.51 -8.57 -6.11
C ASN A 34 -0.15 -7.19 -5.95
N ILE A 35 0.38 -6.35 -5.06
CA ILE A 35 -0.02 -4.96 -4.87
C ILE A 35 0.75 -4.10 -5.86
N LYS A 36 0.02 -3.32 -6.66
CA LYS A 36 0.59 -2.42 -7.67
C LYS A 36 0.96 -1.06 -7.09
N HIS A 37 0.04 -0.49 -6.31
CA HIS A 37 0.23 0.76 -5.58
C HIS A 37 -0.80 0.87 -4.47
N ILE A 38 -0.51 1.74 -3.52
CA ILE A 38 -1.47 2.23 -2.54
C ILE A 38 -1.92 3.64 -2.91
N THR A 39 -3.13 4.01 -2.53
CA THR A 39 -3.64 5.37 -2.68
C THR A 39 -3.80 5.98 -1.29
N VAL A 40 -3.04 7.04 -1.02
CA VAL A 40 -3.05 7.78 0.26
C VAL A 40 -3.22 9.26 -0.04
N ASP A 41 -4.24 9.89 0.52
CA ASP A 41 -4.53 11.33 0.32
C ASP A 41 -4.60 11.76 -1.17
N GLY A 42 -5.01 10.85 -2.05
CA GLY A 42 -5.07 11.07 -3.51
C GLY A 42 -3.75 10.82 -4.26
N GLU A 43 -2.70 10.40 -3.56
CA GLU A 43 -1.41 10.01 -4.14
C GLU A 43 -1.34 8.50 -4.37
N ASP A 44 -1.04 8.08 -5.59
CA ASP A 44 -0.75 6.67 -5.91
C ASP A 44 0.74 6.36 -5.72
N ILE A 45 1.04 5.65 -4.62
CA ILE A 45 2.40 5.33 -4.19
C ILE A 45 2.72 3.89 -4.58
N ARG A 46 3.78 3.70 -5.36
CA ARG A 46 4.27 2.37 -5.77
C ARG A 46 5.20 1.77 -4.70
N PRO A 47 5.21 0.44 -4.54
CA PRO A 47 6.12 -0.22 -3.60
C PRO A 47 7.58 -0.09 -4.07
N SER A 48 8.48 0.08 -3.12
CA SER A 48 9.92 -0.15 -3.31
C SER A 48 10.26 -1.65 -3.21
N PHE A 49 11.54 -1.99 -3.34
CA PHE A 49 12.04 -3.37 -3.24
C PHE A 49 11.65 -4.09 -1.93
N GLU A 50 11.48 -3.34 -0.84
CA GLU A 50 11.11 -3.88 0.48
C GLU A 50 9.61 -3.78 0.77
N MET A 51 8.77 -3.49 -0.23
CA MET A 51 7.34 -3.23 -0.06
C MET A 51 7.06 -2.04 0.88
N LEU A 52 7.94 -1.04 0.83
CA LEU A 52 7.74 0.25 1.47
C LEU A 52 7.12 1.23 0.47
N PHE A 53 6.20 2.06 0.96
CA PHE A 53 5.47 3.02 0.15
C PHE A 53 5.74 4.42 0.69
N GLN A 54 6.58 5.18 -0.01
CA GLN A 54 6.94 6.55 0.40
C GLN A 54 6.07 7.58 -0.32
N SER A 55 5.29 8.35 0.44
CA SER A 55 4.54 9.49 -0.05
C SER A 55 5.50 10.65 -0.37
N THR A 56 5.38 11.18 -1.57
CA THR A 56 6.06 12.40 -2.01
C THR A 56 5.37 13.66 -1.50
N LEU A 57 4.06 13.59 -1.20
CA LEU A 57 3.30 14.72 -0.65
C LEU A 57 3.61 14.96 0.83
N SER A 58 3.60 13.89 1.64
CA SER A 58 3.73 13.99 3.09
C SER A 58 5.11 13.60 3.62
N GLY A 59 5.96 12.98 2.79
CA GLY A 59 7.24 12.40 3.20
C GLY A 59 7.10 11.16 4.09
N LYS A 60 5.87 10.68 4.32
CA LYS A 60 5.61 9.49 5.14
C LYS A 60 5.97 8.22 4.39
N ILE A 61 6.45 7.24 5.13
CA ILE A 61 6.74 5.89 4.66
C ILE A 61 5.73 4.95 5.31
N PHE A 62 5.02 4.21 4.47
CA PHE A 62 4.03 3.22 4.88
C PHE A 62 4.54 1.80 4.61
N LYS A 63 4.17 0.87 5.49
CA LYS A 63 4.42 -0.57 5.37
C LYS A 63 3.14 -1.35 5.66
N ILE A 64 2.84 -2.36 4.85
CA ILE A 64 1.65 -3.21 5.06
C ILE A 64 1.81 -4.04 6.33
N ILE A 65 0.71 -4.24 7.08
CA ILE A 65 0.63 -5.03 8.33
C ILE A 65 -0.18 -6.29 8.11
#